data_AF-A0A7Y2HBD7-F1
#
_entry.id   AF-A0A7Y2HBD7-F1
#
_cell.length_a   1.000
_cell.length_b   1.000
_cell.length_c   1.000
_cell.angle_alpha   90.00
_cell.angle_beta   90.00
_cell.angle_gamma   90.00
#
_symmetry.space_group_name_H-M   'P 1'
#
loop_
_entity.id
_entity.type
_entity.pdbx_description
1 polymer ?
#
loop_
_entity_poly.entity_id
_entity_poly.type
_entity_poly.pdbx_seq_one_letter_code
_entity_poly.pdbx_strand_id
1 'polypeptide(L)'
;IYPLDQMEIEPRDILRSYIEFASDEIARTIRSNTCLLVTGGGAHHRYFTELLSGKLAKKKSMLTVPENVIADYKESILMAYAGLLRLENIPNFISEATGAKTDTIGGAVYLPPLKSGI
;
A
#
# COMPACT_ATOMS: atom_id res chain seq x y z
N ILE A 1 5.30 -12.57 -18.66
CA ILE A 1 6.33 -12.77 -17.62
C ILE A 1 6.73 -14.24 -17.74
N TYR A 2 7.95 -14.52 -18.21
CA TYR A 2 8.46 -15.90 -18.28
C TYR A 2 8.69 -16.40 -16.83
N PRO A 3 8.42 -17.67 -16.50
CA PRO A 3 8.69 -18.19 -15.16
C PRO A 3 10.21 -18.28 -14.94
N LEU A 4 10.77 -17.35 -14.17
CA LEU A 4 12.21 -17.32 -13.85
C LEU A 4 12.63 -18.52 -12.97
N ASP A 5 11.66 -19.14 -12.30
CA ASP A 5 11.78 -20.36 -11.48
C ASP A 5 12.00 -21.64 -12.31
N GLN A 6 11.77 -21.59 -13.62
CA GLN A 6 12.14 -22.66 -14.55
C GLN A 6 13.56 -22.48 -15.13
N MET A 7 14.19 -21.36 -14.77
CA MET A 7 15.60 -21.00 -14.96
C MET A 7 16.55 -21.89 -14.13
N GLU A 8 17.63 -22.47 -14.67
CA GLU A 8 18.77 -22.90 -13.82
C GLU A 8 19.55 -21.65 -13.34
N ILE A 9 18.91 -20.83 -12.51
CA ILE A 9 19.43 -19.56 -11.98
C ILE A 9 19.46 -19.67 -10.46
N GLU A 10 20.53 -19.15 -9.85
CA GLU A 10 20.64 -19.08 -8.40
C GLU A 10 19.46 -18.29 -7.79
N PRO A 11 18.82 -18.76 -6.70
CA PRO A 11 17.69 -18.06 -6.09
C PRO A 11 17.98 -16.60 -5.70
N ARG A 12 19.24 -16.29 -5.36
CA ARG A 12 19.69 -14.92 -5.08
C ARG A 12 19.58 -14.01 -6.30
N ASP A 13 19.90 -14.51 -7.48
CA ASP A 13 19.81 -13.75 -8.72
C ASP A 13 18.35 -13.55 -9.12
N ILE A 14 17.49 -14.56 -8.92
CA ILE A 14 16.04 -14.44 -9.13
C ILE A 14 15.45 -13.36 -8.21
N LEU A 15 15.76 -13.40 -6.90
CA LEU A 15 15.30 -12.39 -5.95
C LEU A 15 15.80 -10.99 -6.33
N ARG A 16 17.07 -10.88 -6.74
CA ARG A 16 17.68 -9.63 -7.20
C ARG A 16 16.96 -9.07 -8.42
N SER A 17 16.69 -9.90 -9.42
CA SER A 17 15.95 -9.53 -10.63
C SER A 17 14.54 -9.06 -10.31
N TYR A 18 13.83 -9.74 -9.39
CA TYR A 18 12.49 -9.32 -8.98
C TYR A 18 12.49 -7.96 -8.28
N ILE A 19 13.44 -7.74 -7.36
CA ILE A 19 13.60 -6.46 -6.66
C ILE A 19 13.91 -5.33 -7.64
N GLU A 20 14.80 -5.57 -8.62
CA GLU A 20 15.11 -4.60 -9.67
C GLU A 20 13.87 -4.25 -10.49
N PHE A 21 13.17 -5.27 -10.99
CA PHE A 21 11.95 -5.11 -11.78
C PHE A 21 10.87 -4.33 -11.01
N ALA A 22 10.56 -4.74 -9.78
CA ALA A 22 9.58 -4.04 -8.95
C ALA A 22 9.98 -2.58 -8.72
N SER A 23 11.27 -2.32 -8.45
CA SER A 23 11.77 -0.96 -8.24
C SER A 23 11.71 -0.12 -9.52
N ASP A 24 11.98 -0.69 -10.70
CA ASP A 24 11.84 0.02 -11.98
C ASP A 24 10.39 0.34 -12.29
N GLU A 25 9.48 -0.59 -12.10
CA GLU A 25 8.05 -0.40 -12.38
C GLU A 25 7.43 0.67 -11.47
N ILE A 26 7.78 0.63 -10.18
CA ILE A 26 7.35 1.68 -9.24
C ILE A 26 7.99 3.01 -9.65
N ALA A 27 9.30 3.07 -9.88
CA ALA A 27 9.96 4.31 -10.26
C ALA A 27 9.39 4.88 -11.57
N ARG A 28 9.01 4.04 -12.54
CA ARG A 28 8.42 4.43 -13.83
C ARG A 28 7.06 5.11 -13.68
N THR A 29 6.18 4.57 -12.84
CA THR A 29 4.80 5.06 -12.65
C THR A 29 4.73 6.36 -11.84
N ILE A 30 5.73 6.61 -10.99
CA ILE A 30 5.77 7.80 -10.14
C ILE A 30 6.14 9.06 -10.93
N ARG A 31 5.41 10.14 -10.69
CA ARG A 31 5.65 11.47 -11.29
C ARG A 31 6.88 12.13 -10.68
N SER A 32 7.52 13.01 -11.45
CA SER A 32 8.63 13.82 -10.95
C SER A 32 8.19 14.80 -9.86
N ASN A 33 9.11 15.14 -8.94
CA ASN A 33 8.86 16.03 -7.80
C ASN A 33 7.76 15.53 -6.84
N THR A 34 7.70 14.21 -6.60
CA THR A 34 6.70 13.59 -5.70
C THR A 34 7.35 13.24 -4.36
N CYS A 35 6.60 13.42 -3.26
CA CYS A 35 6.95 12.86 -1.96
C CYS A 35 6.17 11.55 -1.75
N LEU A 36 6.87 10.45 -1.48
CA LEU A 36 6.31 9.12 -1.36
C LEU A 36 6.45 8.63 0.07
N LEU A 37 5.35 8.11 0.62
CA LEU A 37 5.33 7.39 1.89
C LEU A 37 5.25 5.88 1.61
N VAL A 38 6.22 5.12 2.11
CA VAL A 38 6.26 3.66 1.93
C VAL A 38 5.80 2.99 3.21
N THR A 39 4.79 2.11 3.11
CA THR A 39 4.20 1.35 4.22
C THR A 39 4.14 -0.14 3.87
N GLY A 40 3.76 -0.99 4.83
CA GLY A 40 3.70 -2.44 4.70
C GLY A 40 5.09 -3.09 4.75
N GLY A 41 5.15 -4.41 4.56
CA GLY A 41 6.39 -5.19 4.70
C GLY A 41 7.56 -4.69 3.83
N GLY A 42 7.26 -4.12 2.66
CA GLY A 42 8.28 -3.55 1.76
C GLY A 42 9.03 -2.36 2.35
N ALA A 43 8.44 -1.63 3.31
CA ALA A 43 9.10 -0.52 4.00
C ALA A 43 10.31 -0.98 4.83
N HIS A 44 10.27 -2.21 5.35
CA HIS A 44 11.34 -2.81 6.15
C HIS A 44 12.43 -3.49 5.32
N HIS A 45 12.20 -3.66 4.02
CA HIS A 45 13.19 -4.23 3.12
C HIS A 45 14.21 -3.16 2.70
N ARG A 46 15.20 -2.91 3.57
CA ARG A 46 16.22 -1.86 3.44
C ARG A 46 16.82 -1.75 2.02
N TYR A 47 17.20 -2.87 1.44
CA TYR A 47 17.81 -2.87 0.12
C TYR A 47 16.86 -2.39 -0.99
N PHE A 48 15.57 -2.71 -0.86
CA PHE A 48 14.54 -2.32 -1.83
C PHE A 48 14.25 -0.83 -1.71
N THR A 49 14.12 -0.33 -0.48
CA THR A 49 13.87 1.10 -0.24
C THR A 49 15.06 1.96 -0.67
N GLU A 50 16.30 1.53 -0.43
CA GLU A 50 17.51 2.20 -0.92
C GLU A 50 17.59 2.21 -2.45
N LEU A 51 17.35 1.05 -3.09
CA LEU A 51 17.35 0.92 -4.55
C LEU A 51 16.28 1.81 -5.20
N LEU A 52 15.05 1.75 -4.69
CA LEU A 52 13.94 2.56 -5.18
C LEU A 52 14.20 4.05 -4.97
N SER A 53 14.75 4.44 -3.82
CA SER A 53 15.14 5.83 -3.53
C SER A 53 16.16 6.36 -4.54
N GLY A 54 17.19 5.57 -4.86
CA GLY A 54 18.17 5.91 -5.90
C GLY A 54 17.55 6.09 -7.29
N LYS A 55 16.58 5.25 -7.66
CA LYS A 55 15.84 5.39 -8.93
C LYS A 55 14.96 6.64 -8.96
N LEU A 56 14.32 6.96 -7.84
CA LEU A 56 13.44 8.14 -7.68
C LEU A 56 14.21 9.46 -7.62
N ALA A 57 15.45 9.46 -7.15
CA ALA A 57 16.31 10.65 -7.10
C ALA A 57 16.47 11.29 -8.48
N LYS A 58 16.55 10.48 -9.56
CA LYS A 58 16.59 10.96 -10.95
C LYS A 58 15.35 11.77 -11.36
N LYS A 59 14.23 11.57 -10.65
CA LYS A 59 12.95 12.26 -10.85
C LYS A 59 12.72 13.42 -9.87
N LYS A 60 13.73 13.79 -9.06
CA LYS A 60 13.58 14.75 -7.95
C LYS A 60 12.48 14.36 -6.97
N SER A 61 12.20 13.06 -6.85
CA SER A 61 11.18 12.53 -5.94
C SER A 61 11.86 11.98 -4.70
N MET A 62 11.18 12.13 -3.56
CA MET A 62 11.69 11.72 -2.24
C MET A 62 10.87 10.54 -1.73
N LEU A 63 11.57 9.53 -1.22
CA LEU A 63 10.97 8.39 -0.55
C LEU A 63 11.20 8.53 0.95
N THR A 64 10.14 8.38 1.73
CA THR A 64 10.17 8.41 3.20
C THR A 64 9.40 7.20 3.74
N VAL A 65 9.97 6.51 4.73
CA VAL A 65 9.23 5.55 5.55
C VAL A 65 8.69 6.34 6.75
N PRO A 66 7.36 6.37 6.98
CA PRO A 66 6.79 7.08 8.13
C PRO A 66 7.08 6.34 9.44
N GLU A 67 6.58 6.86 10.56
CA GLU A 67 6.69 6.19 11.86
C GLU A 67 6.11 4.77 11.83
N ASN A 68 6.64 3.87 12.67
CA ASN A 68 6.29 2.44 12.65
C ASN A 68 4.78 2.20 12.74
N VAL A 69 4.06 2.98 13.54
CA VAL A 69 2.60 2.84 13.67
C VAL A 69 1.92 3.00 12.30
N ILE A 70 2.30 4.00 11.52
CA ILE A 70 1.76 4.22 10.18
C ILE A 70 2.36 3.25 9.18
N ALA A 71 3.67 2.97 9.24
CA ALA A 71 4.32 2.04 8.33
C ALA A 71 3.71 0.63 8.41
N ASP A 72 3.41 0.15 9.61
CA ASP A 72 3.00 -1.23 9.85
C ASP A 72 1.48 -1.41 9.82
N TYR A 73 0.72 -0.42 10.29
CA TYR A 73 -0.71 -0.58 10.56
C TYR A 73 -1.62 0.32 9.73
N LYS A 74 -1.11 0.99 8.67
CA LYS A 74 -1.92 1.88 7.82
C LYS A 74 -3.25 1.25 7.41
N GLU A 75 -3.25 0.01 6.93
CA GLU A 75 -4.48 -0.64 6.43
C GLU A 75 -5.48 -0.91 7.55
N SER A 76 -5.02 -1.35 8.72
CA SER A 76 -5.88 -1.55 9.89
C SER A 76 -6.45 -0.23 10.44
N ILE A 77 -5.62 0.82 10.47
CA ILE A 77 -6.04 2.17 10.86
C ILE A 77 -7.10 2.70 9.88
N LEU A 78 -6.87 2.55 8.58
CA LEU A 78 -7.84 2.95 7.54
C LEU A 78 -9.13 2.14 7.63
N MET A 79 -9.07 0.85 7.98
CA MET A 79 -10.25 0.02 8.20
C MET A 79 -11.06 0.50 9.41
N ALA A 80 -10.39 0.80 10.52
CA ALA A 80 -11.05 1.36 11.71
C ALA A 80 -11.69 2.73 11.40
N TYR A 81 -10.98 3.59 10.68
CA TYR A 81 -11.49 4.89 10.25
C TYR A 81 -12.68 4.77 9.31
N ALA A 82 -12.65 3.84 8.34
CA ALA A 82 -13.79 3.57 7.47
C ALA A 82 -15.02 3.10 8.26
N GLY A 83 -14.81 2.29 9.31
CA GLY A 83 -15.84 1.90 10.26
C GLY A 83 -16.46 3.09 11.01
N LEU A 84 -15.62 4.01 11.50
CA LEU A 84 -16.08 5.25 12.14
C LEU A 84 -16.93 6.10 11.18
N LEU A 85 -16.45 6.34 9.96
CA LEU A 85 -17.19 7.11 8.95
C LEU A 85 -18.54 6.46 8.60
N ARG A 86 -18.61 5.13 8.58
CA ARG A 86 -19.87 4.39 8.38
C ARG A 86 -20.90 4.68 9.49
N LEU A 87 -20.45 4.76 10.74
CA LEU A 87 -21.32 5.09 11.89
C LEU A 87 -21.81 6.54 11.83
N GLU A 88 -20.96 7.45 11.35
CA GLU A 88 -21.28 8.87 11.19
C GLU A 88 -22.05 9.19 9.89
N ASN A 89 -22.37 8.18 9.07
CA ASN A 89 -22.97 8.34 7.74
C ASN A 89 -22.17 9.28 6.81
N ILE A 90 -20.84 9.24 6.91
CA ILE A 90 -19.91 9.99 6.05
C ILE A 90 -19.37 9.03 4.98
N PRO A 91 -19.29 9.43 3.69
CA PRO A 91 -18.70 8.61 2.64
C PRO A 91 -17.25 8.19 2.97
N ASN A 92 -16.97 6.89 2.85
CA ASN A 92 -15.66 6.28 3.10
C ASN A 92 -15.07 5.59 1.85
N PHE A 93 -15.85 5.47 0.77
CA PHE A 93 -15.39 5.12 -0.57
C PHE A 93 -15.61 6.30 -1.51
N ILE A 94 -14.52 6.86 -2.01
CA ILE A 94 -14.52 8.02 -2.90
C ILE A 94 -14.57 7.55 -4.36
N SER A 95 -15.46 8.16 -5.14
CA SER A 95 -15.68 7.88 -6.56
C SER A 95 -14.40 8.06 -7.39
N GLU A 96 -13.64 9.12 -7.13
CA GLU A 96 -12.37 9.41 -7.82
C GLU A 96 -11.35 8.26 -7.69
N ALA A 97 -11.28 7.61 -6.53
CA ALA A 97 -10.34 6.52 -6.28
C ALA A 97 -10.84 5.15 -6.77
N THR A 98 -12.15 4.98 -6.89
CA THR A 98 -12.79 3.66 -7.17
C THR A 98 -13.34 3.54 -8.59
N GLY A 99 -13.55 4.65 -9.29
CA GLY A 99 -14.28 4.69 -10.56
C GLY A 99 -15.80 4.59 -10.41
N ALA A 100 -16.33 4.65 -9.18
CA ALA A 100 -17.78 4.68 -8.94
C ALA A 100 -18.41 5.99 -9.45
N LYS A 101 -19.73 5.99 -9.69
CA LYS A 101 -20.46 7.19 -10.16
C LYS A 101 -20.52 8.31 -9.11
N THR A 102 -20.57 7.94 -7.84
CA THR A 102 -20.73 8.85 -6.71
C THR A 102 -19.99 8.29 -5.50
N ASP A 103 -19.59 9.17 -4.58
CA ASP A 103 -19.08 8.77 -3.28
C ASP A 103 -20.13 7.97 -2.51
N THR A 104 -19.70 6.98 -1.74
CA THR A 104 -20.61 6.03 -1.09
C THR A 104 -20.18 5.73 0.34
N ILE A 105 -21.18 5.57 1.21
CA ILE A 105 -21.03 5.02 2.56
C ILE A 105 -21.00 3.48 2.44
N GLY A 106 -19.81 2.89 2.43
CA GLY A 106 -19.64 1.44 2.35
C GLY A 106 -19.55 0.75 3.71
N GLY A 107 -19.67 -0.57 3.69
CA GLY A 107 -19.69 -1.42 4.89
C GLY A 107 -21.09 -1.58 5.50
N ALA A 108 -21.18 -2.41 6.53
CA ALA A 108 -22.42 -2.71 7.23
C ALA A 108 -22.18 -2.82 8.75
N VAL A 109 -23.21 -2.48 9.52
CA VAL A 109 -23.19 -2.57 10.99
C VAL A 109 -23.83 -3.90 11.39
N TYR A 110 -23.04 -4.75 12.03
CA TYR A 110 -23.49 -6.00 12.61
C TYR A 110 -23.56 -5.81 14.13
N LEU A 111 -24.77 -5.76 14.65
CA LEU A 111 -24.98 -5.67 16.10
C LEU A 111 -24.68 -7.03 16.73
N PRO A 112 -24.09 -7.07 17.93
CA PRO A 112 -23.98 -8.31 18.68
C PRO A 112 -25.37 -8.90 18.92
N PRO A 113 -25.48 -10.22 19.10
CA PRO A 113 -26.75 -10.82 19.50
C PRO A 113 -27.26 -10.13 20.76
N LEU A 114 -28.55 -9.80 20.78
CA LEU A 114 -29.21 -9.29 21.97
C LEU A 114 -28.97 -10.31 23.08
N LYS A 115 -28.37 -9.88 24.20
CA LYS A 115 -28.39 -10.71 25.41
C LYS A 115 -29.85 -10.92 25.78
N SER A 116 -30.34 -12.14 25.62
CA SER A 116 -31.67 -12.53 26.09
C SER A 116 -31.69 -12.47 27.61
N GLY A 117 -32.42 -11.51 28.18
CA GLY A 117 -32.89 -11.52 29.56
C GLY A 117 -31.84 -11.23 30.65
N ILE A 118 -31.91 -10.02 31.21
CA ILE A 118 -32.17 -9.93 32.66
C ILE A 118 -33.70 -9.90 32.80
#